data_AF-H9VH91-F1
#
_entry.id   AF-H9VH91-F1
#
_cell.length_a   1.000
_cell.length_b   1.000
_cell.length_c   1.000
_cell.angle_alpha   90.00
_cell.angle_beta   90.00
_cell.angle_gamma   90.00
#
_symmetry.space_group_name_H-M   'P 1'
#
loop_
_entity.id
_entity.type
_entity.pdbx_description
1 polymer ?
#
loop_
_entity_poly.entity_id
_entity_poly.type
_entity_poly.pdbx_seq_one_letter_code
_entity_poly.pdbx_strand_id
1 'polypeptide(L)'
;TERGGEVTYHGPGQLVMYPIINLRHHKMDLHWYLRALEEVVIRVLWSTFSLTGSRIDGLTGVWVGNKKVAAIGVRVSRWITYHGLALNVTTDLTPFTRIVPCGISDRPVGTLFNILNDSNSIQNVAIPRFK
;
A
#
# COMPACT_ATOMS: atom_id res chain seq x y z
N THR A 1 15.37 16.08 -2.00
CA THR A 1 14.00 16.64 -1.96
C THR A 1 13.00 15.51 -2.10
N GLU A 2 11.84 15.69 -1.49
CA GLU A 2 11.01 14.63 -0.89
C GLU A 2 10.23 13.75 -1.89
N ARG A 3 9.63 12.67 -1.35
CA ARG A 3 8.65 11.83 -2.04
C ARG A 3 7.35 12.59 -2.29
N GLY A 4 6.58 12.16 -3.29
CA GLY A 4 5.19 12.58 -3.42
C GLY A 4 4.33 12.09 -2.24
N GLY A 5 3.31 12.87 -1.90
CA GLY A 5 2.39 12.63 -0.79
C GLY A 5 2.84 13.25 0.53
N GLU A 6 1.88 13.50 1.43
CA GLU A 6 2.10 14.07 2.76
C GLU A 6 2.71 13.04 3.74
N VAL A 7 2.68 13.33 5.05
CA VAL A 7 3.20 12.48 6.13
C VAL A 7 2.66 11.04 6.09
N THR A 8 3.53 10.07 6.40
CA THR A 8 3.15 8.66 6.60
C THR A 8 4.01 8.05 7.70
N TYR A 9 3.60 6.90 8.22
CA TYR A 9 4.36 6.12 9.19
C TYR A 9 4.90 4.82 8.56
N HIS A 10 6.11 4.46 8.97
CA HIS A 10 6.72 3.16 8.72
C HIS A 10 7.20 2.54 10.02
N GLY A 11 6.95 1.24 10.21
CA GLY A 11 7.35 0.51 11.39
C GLY A 11 7.24 -1.00 11.25
N PRO A 12 7.56 -1.76 12.31
CA PRO A 12 7.51 -3.21 12.30
C PRO A 12 6.15 -3.75 11.83
N GLY A 13 6.18 -4.86 11.07
CA GLY A 13 4.98 -5.46 10.48
C GLY A 13 4.44 -4.76 9.22
N GLN A 14 5.09 -3.69 8.77
CA GLN A 14 4.81 -3.07 7.47
C GLN A 14 5.81 -3.53 6.42
N LEU A 15 5.32 -4.05 5.30
CA LEU A 15 6.16 -4.38 4.15
C LEU A 15 6.40 -3.13 3.32
N VAL A 16 7.65 -2.68 3.26
CA VAL A 16 8.05 -1.52 2.47
C VAL A 16 8.84 -1.99 1.25
N MET A 17 8.44 -1.56 0.06
CA MET A 17 9.10 -1.90 -1.20
C MET A 17 9.50 -0.62 -1.93
N TYR A 18 10.78 -0.54 -2.33
CA TYR A 18 11.31 0.57 -3.11
C TYR A 18 11.84 0.10 -4.47
N PRO A 19 10.98 -0.05 -5.50
CA PRO A 19 11.46 -0.42 -6.83
C PRO A 19 12.25 0.72 -7.45
N ILE A 20 13.55 0.50 -7.67
CA ILE A 20 14.43 1.44 -8.35
C ILE A 20 14.48 1.06 -9.84
N ILE A 21 13.64 1.71 -10.63
CA ILE A 21 13.37 1.35 -12.03
C ILE A 21 13.64 2.56 -12.93
N ASN A 22 14.30 2.32 -14.06
CA ASN A 22 14.48 3.33 -15.10
C ASN A 22 13.29 3.31 -16.09
N LEU A 23 12.38 4.27 -15.94
CA LEU A 23 11.14 4.39 -16.72
C LEU A 23 11.37 4.63 -18.22
N ARG A 24 12.58 5.01 -18.64
CA ARG A 24 12.93 5.13 -20.07
C ARG A 24 12.86 3.79 -20.81
N HIS A 25 13.05 2.68 -20.11
CA HIS A 25 12.94 1.32 -20.68
C HIS A 25 11.53 0.73 -20.57
N HIS A 26 10.57 1.51 -20.09
CA HIS A 26 9.19 1.09 -19.91
C HIS A 26 8.26 2.15 -20.51
N LYS A 27 7.64 2.96 -19.64
CA LYS A 27 6.80 4.08 -20.03
C LYS A 27 7.17 5.28 -19.17
N MET A 28 7.51 6.39 -19.83
CA MET A 28 7.82 7.66 -19.17
C MET A 28 6.55 8.38 -18.70
N ASP A 29 5.79 7.71 -17.84
CA ASP A 29 4.49 8.17 -17.33
C ASP A 29 4.37 7.80 -15.84
N LEU A 30 4.31 8.83 -15.00
CA LEU A 30 4.24 8.67 -13.55
C LEU A 30 2.88 8.15 -13.08
N HIS A 31 1.79 8.53 -13.75
CA HIS A 31 0.45 8.05 -13.40
C HIS A 31 0.36 6.56 -13.68
N TRP A 32 0.85 6.13 -14.85
CA TRP A 32 0.96 4.71 -15.18
C TRP A 32 1.77 3.95 -14.12
N TYR A 33 2.93 4.47 -13.72
CA TYR A 33 3.79 3.81 -12.74
C TYR A 33 3.11 3.66 -11.37
N LEU A 34 2.43 4.73 -10.90
CA LEU A 34 1.63 4.68 -9.67
C LEU A 34 0.51 3.63 -9.76
N ARG A 35 -0.25 3.61 -10.86
CA ARG A 35 -1.32 2.61 -11.08
C ARG A 35 -0.78 1.19 -11.18
N ALA A 36 0.43 1.01 -11.71
CA ALA A 36 1.11 -0.29 -11.75
C ALA A 36 1.52 -0.76 -10.35
N LEU A 37 2.00 0.12 -9.47
CA LEU A 37 2.28 -0.24 -8.08
C LEU A 37 1.01 -0.63 -7.32
N GLU A 38 -0.10 0.09 -7.53
CA GLU A 38 -1.41 -0.29 -6.98
C GLU A 38 -1.84 -1.67 -7.48
N GLU A 39 -1.62 -1.95 -8.78
CA GLU A 39 -1.99 -3.23 -9.40
C GLU A 39 -1.22 -4.40 -8.78
N VAL A 40 0.08 -4.24 -8.51
CA VAL A 40 0.89 -5.26 -7.84
C VAL A 40 0.28 -5.61 -6.49
N VAL A 41 -0.09 -4.61 -5.68
CA VAL A 41 -0.71 -4.84 -4.38
C VAL A 41 -2.06 -5.53 -4.54
N ILE A 42 -2.94 -5.06 -5.43
CA ILE A 42 -4.25 -5.67 -5.68
C ILE A 42 -4.12 -7.15 -6.06
N ARG A 43 -3.16 -7.47 -6.93
CA ARG A 43 -2.89 -8.85 -7.33
C ARG A 43 -2.42 -9.70 -6.16
N VAL A 44 -1.50 -9.21 -5.34
CA VAL A 44 -1.04 -9.90 -4.13
C VAL A 44 -2.19 -10.15 -3.15
N LEU A 45 -3.04 -9.14 -2.91
CA LEU A 45 -4.22 -9.27 -2.05
C LEU A 45 -5.13 -10.42 -2.51
N TRP A 46 -5.40 -10.47 -3.81
CA TRP A 46 -6.24 -11.53 -4.38
C TRP A 46 -5.55 -12.90 -4.36
N SER A 47 -4.34 -13.00 -4.92
CA SER A 47 -3.67 -14.28 -5.16
C SER A 47 -3.18 -14.98 -3.89
N THR A 48 -2.87 -14.21 -2.84
CA THR A 48 -2.24 -14.75 -1.62
C THR A 48 -3.20 -14.79 -0.45
N PHE A 49 -4.16 -13.86 -0.39
CA PHE A 49 -5.03 -13.68 0.77
C PHE A 49 -6.51 -13.79 0.43
N SER A 50 -6.88 -13.98 -0.85
CA SER A 50 -8.27 -13.96 -1.32
C SER A 50 -9.03 -12.68 -0.93
N LEU A 51 -8.30 -11.55 -0.80
CA LEU A 51 -8.87 -10.25 -0.48
C LEU A 51 -9.08 -9.44 -1.74
N THR A 52 -10.26 -8.87 -1.90
CA THR A 52 -10.55 -7.95 -3.00
C THR A 52 -10.00 -6.56 -2.67
N GLY A 53 -8.85 -6.24 -3.27
CA GLY A 53 -8.27 -4.89 -3.25
C GLY A 53 -8.91 -3.96 -4.28
N SER A 54 -9.04 -2.68 -3.96
CA SER A 54 -9.56 -1.66 -4.87
C SER A 54 -8.76 -0.36 -4.83
N ARG A 55 -8.95 0.44 -5.87
CA ARG A 55 -8.50 1.82 -5.96
C ARG A 55 -9.68 2.73 -5.66
N ILE A 56 -9.41 3.92 -5.14
CA ILE A 56 -10.42 4.97 -5.06
C ILE A 56 -9.96 6.14 -5.92
N ASP A 57 -10.86 6.63 -6.78
CA ASP A 57 -10.53 7.73 -7.66
C ASP A 57 -10.10 8.98 -6.86
N GLY A 58 -9.13 9.70 -7.41
CA GLY A 58 -8.48 10.83 -6.74
C GLY A 58 -7.57 10.48 -5.55
N LEU A 59 -7.56 9.24 -5.04
CA LEU A 59 -6.76 8.87 -3.87
C LEU A 59 -5.75 7.77 -4.20
N THR A 60 -4.46 8.08 -4.02
CA THR A 60 -3.37 7.13 -4.26
C THR A 60 -3.25 6.09 -3.16
N GLY A 61 -3.15 4.81 -3.53
CA GLY A 61 -2.99 3.68 -2.61
C GLY A 61 -3.90 2.51 -2.95
N VAL A 62 -4.00 1.54 -2.04
CA VAL A 62 -4.91 0.40 -2.18
C VAL A 62 -5.73 0.21 -0.91
N TRP A 63 -7.01 -0.10 -1.12
CA TRP A 63 -8.02 -0.30 -0.08
C TRP A 63 -8.58 -1.71 -0.13
N VAL A 64 -9.05 -2.19 1.02
CA VAL A 64 -9.92 -3.36 1.14
C VAL A 64 -11.14 -2.91 1.92
N GLY A 65 -12.32 -2.96 1.30
CA GLY A 65 -13.50 -2.26 1.79
C GLY A 65 -13.22 -0.75 1.90
N ASN A 66 -13.42 -0.18 3.08
CA ASN A 66 -13.13 1.24 3.36
C ASN A 66 -11.75 1.48 4.02
N LYS A 67 -10.98 0.42 4.31
CA LYS A 67 -9.69 0.53 5.02
C LYS A 67 -8.53 0.65 4.02
N LYS A 68 -7.68 1.67 4.17
CA LYS A 68 -6.45 1.80 3.38
C LYS A 68 -5.40 0.81 3.89
N VAL A 69 -5.00 -0.15 3.06
CA VAL A 69 -4.03 -1.19 3.41
C VAL A 69 -2.64 -0.93 2.84
N ALA A 70 -2.54 -0.17 1.74
CA ALA A 70 -1.25 0.23 1.19
C ALA A 70 -1.18 1.72 0.85
N ALA A 71 -0.11 2.36 1.29
CA ALA A 71 0.28 3.69 0.88
C ALA A 71 1.28 3.60 -0.28
N ILE A 72 1.17 4.50 -1.25
CA ILE A 72 2.09 4.60 -2.37
C ILE A 72 2.56 6.03 -2.45
N GLY A 73 3.88 6.21 -2.47
CA GLY A 73 4.55 7.49 -2.52
C GLY A 73 5.88 7.30 -3.20
N VAL A 74 6.04 7.92 -4.36
CA VAL A 74 7.22 7.75 -5.21
C VAL A 74 7.86 9.10 -5.46
N ARG A 75 9.14 9.06 -5.82
CA ARG A 75 9.85 10.18 -6.42
C ARG A 75 10.47 9.69 -7.72
N VAL A 76 10.49 10.54 -8.73
CA VAL A 76 11.22 10.26 -9.98
C VAL A 76 12.26 11.35 -10.20
N SER A 77 13.49 10.94 -10.47
CA SER A 77 14.58 11.84 -10.86
C SER A 77 15.29 11.26 -12.07
N ARG A 78 15.42 12.06 -13.14
CA ARG A 78 16.01 11.63 -14.43
C ARG A 78 15.36 10.36 -15.00
N TRP A 79 14.08 10.14 -14.72
CA TRP A 79 13.31 8.93 -15.06
C TRP A 79 13.68 7.66 -14.27
N ILE A 80 14.43 7.79 -13.18
CA ILE A 80 14.69 6.71 -12.22
C ILE A 80 13.76 6.89 -11.01
N THR A 81 13.05 5.82 -10.63
CA THR A 81 12.11 5.81 -9.50
C THR A 81 12.83 5.61 -8.17
N TYR A 82 12.31 6.23 -7.13
CA TYR A 82 12.73 6.12 -5.73
C TYR A 82 11.49 6.06 -4.84
N HIS A 83 11.67 5.58 -3.60
CA HIS A 83 10.57 5.20 -2.73
C HIS A 83 9.69 4.14 -3.42
N GLY A 84 8.38 4.09 -3.16
CA GLY A 84 7.55 3.01 -3.66
C GLY A 84 6.26 2.88 -2.89
N LEU A 85 6.08 1.73 -2.24
CA LEU A 85 4.87 1.40 -1.51
C LEU A 85 5.15 0.85 -0.11
N ALA A 86 4.16 0.97 0.75
CA ALA A 86 4.14 0.42 2.10
C ALA A 86 2.80 -0.27 2.34
N LEU A 87 2.84 -1.59 2.52
CA LEU A 87 1.69 -2.46 2.77
C LEU A 87 1.63 -2.82 4.25
N ASN A 88 0.51 -2.54 4.90
CA ASN A 88 0.27 -2.83 6.30
C ASN A 88 -0.09 -4.31 6.50
N VAL A 89 0.86 -5.15 6.89
CA VAL A 89 0.62 -6.59 7.08
C VAL A 89 0.14 -6.86 8.50
N THR A 90 1.01 -6.64 9.48
CA THR A 90 0.76 -6.76 10.93
C THR A 90 1.09 -5.47 11.68
N THR A 91 1.21 -4.36 10.95
CA THR A 91 1.66 -3.05 11.46
C THR A 91 0.85 -2.56 12.65
N ASP A 92 1.52 -2.06 13.68
CA ASP A 92 0.85 -1.26 14.72
C ASP A 92 0.36 0.05 14.10
N LEU A 93 -0.96 0.25 14.13
CA LEU A 93 -1.62 1.42 13.55
C LEU A 93 -1.72 2.58 14.54
N THR A 94 -1.34 2.40 15.81
CA THR A 94 -1.36 3.46 16.84
C THR A 94 -0.66 4.74 16.38
N PRO A 95 0.51 4.71 15.71
CA PRO A 95 1.15 5.93 15.20
C PRO A 95 0.33 6.68 14.14
N PHE A 96 -0.52 6.00 13.37
CA PHE A 96 -1.39 6.65 12.38
C PHE A 96 -2.48 7.51 13.04
N THR A 97 -2.81 7.32 14.32
CA THR A 97 -3.80 8.17 15.02
C THR A 97 -3.26 9.55 15.37
N ARG A 98 -1.93 9.73 15.32
CA ARG A 98 -1.24 10.99 15.64
C ARG A 98 -0.90 11.81 14.40
N ILE A 99 -1.22 11.31 13.21
CA ILE A 99 -0.99 11.99 11.94
C ILE A 99 -2.31 12.07 11.17
N VAL A 100 -2.44 13.09 10.32
CA VAL A 100 -3.53 13.16 9.34
C VAL A 100 -2.95 12.73 7.99
N PRO A 101 -2.99 11.44 7.64
CA PRO A 101 -2.44 10.98 6.38
C PRO A 101 -3.30 11.45 5.20
N CYS A 102 -2.72 12.27 4.33
CA CYS A 102 -3.30 12.69 3.05
C CYS A 102 -4.62 13.48 3.18
N GLY A 103 -4.86 14.21 4.27
CA GLY A 103 -6.07 15.03 4.45
C GLY A 103 -7.41 14.28 4.52
N ILE A 104 -7.38 12.94 4.59
CA ILE A 104 -8.57 12.07 4.57
C ILE A 104 -8.87 11.66 6.01
N SER A 105 -9.80 12.35 6.68
CA SER A 105 -10.23 12.00 8.05
C SER A 105 -11.32 10.94 8.08
N ASP A 106 -12.00 10.68 6.96
CA ASP A 106 -13.18 9.81 6.84
C ASP A 106 -12.83 8.35 6.48
N ARG A 107 -11.56 8.01 6.25
CA ARG A 107 -11.16 6.66 5.83
C ARG A 107 -10.07 6.08 6.71
N PRO A 108 -10.37 5.02 7.48
CA PRO A 108 -9.39 4.43 8.38
C PRO A 108 -8.27 3.72 7.60
N VAL A 109 -7.10 3.64 8.22
CA VAL A 109 -6.05 2.70 7.82
C VAL A 109 -6.36 1.31 8.37
N GLY A 110 -5.94 0.27 7.66
CA GLY A 110 -6.12 -1.12 8.09
C GLY A 110 -4.87 -1.96 7.86
N THR A 111 -4.86 -3.15 8.44
CA THR A 111 -3.84 -4.18 8.23
C THR A 111 -4.45 -5.43 7.62
N LEU A 112 -3.67 -6.20 6.87
CA LEU A 112 -4.11 -7.49 6.35
C LEU A 112 -4.46 -8.46 7.47
N PHE A 113 -3.66 -8.47 8.55
CA PHE A 113 -3.90 -9.32 9.71
C PHE A 113 -5.27 -9.06 10.34
N ASN A 114 -5.63 -7.80 10.60
CA ASN A 114 -6.92 -7.49 11.19
C ASN A 114 -8.07 -7.86 10.24
N ILE A 115 -7.94 -7.52 8.95
CA ILE A 115 -8.98 -7.83 7.96
C ILE A 115 -9.21 -9.33 7.83
N LEU A 116 -8.15 -10.13 7.78
CA LEU A 116 -8.25 -11.58 7.69
C LEU A 116 -8.84 -12.19 8.97
N ASN A 117 -8.48 -11.69 10.15
CA ASN A 117 -9.06 -12.18 11.40
C ASN A 117 -10.51 -11.75 11.61
N ASP A 118 -10.88 -10.54 11.15
CA ASP A 118 -12.28 -10.07 11.13
C ASP A 118 -13.12 -10.93 10.15
N SER A 119 -12.52 -11.34 9.02
CA SER A 119 -13.15 -12.18 7.99
C SER A 119 -13.18 -13.67 8.37
N ASN A 120 -12.28 -14.13 9.25
CA ASN A 120 -12.15 -15.51 9.69
C ASN A 120 -13.19 -15.96 10.74
N SER A 121 -14.35 -15.30 10.79
CA SER A 121 -15.57 -16.04 11.09
C SER A 121 -15.94 -17.03 9.98
N ILE A 122 -15.27 -17.01 8.81
CA ILE A 122 -15.27 -18.11 7.82
C ILE A 122 -13.85 -18.29 7.18
N GLN A 123 -13.23 -19.45 7.49
CA GLN A 123 -12.14 -20.19 6.81
C GLN A 123 -10.65 -19.76 6.92
N ASN A 124 -9.92 -20.56 7.71
CA ASN A 124 -8.47 -20.82 7.71
C ASN A 124 -7.68 -20.36 6.47
N VAL A 125 -7.09 -19.16 6.53
CA VAL A 125 -6.02 -18.72 5.62
C VAL A 125 -4.68 -18.89 6.33
N ALA A 126 -3.81 -19.75 5.79
CA ALA A 126 -2.43 -19.87 6.23
C ALA A 126 -1.67 -18.59 5.90
N ILE A 127 -1.25 -17.83 6.93
CA ILE A 127 -0.36 -16.68 6.76
C ILE A 127 1.00 -17.21 6.25
N PRO A 128 1.47 -16.81 5.06
CA PRO A 128 2.78 -17.22 4.59
C PRO A 128 3.84 -16.68 5.56
N ARG A 129 4.58 -17.58 6.20
CA ARG A 129 5.79 -17.20 6.96
C ARG A 129 6.87 -16.84 5.93
N PHE A 130 7.17 -15.56 5.82
CA PHE A 130 8.40 -15.12 5.17
C PHE A 130 9.57 -15.59 6.05
N LYS A 131 10.33 -16.57 5.55
CA LYS A 131 11.63 -16.98 6.11
C LYS A 131 12.73 -16.19 5.44
#